data_AF-A0A1K2IWG7-F1
#
_entry.id   AF-A0A1K2IWG7-F1
#
_cell.length_a   1.000
_cell.length_b   1.000
_cell.length_c   1.000
_cell.angle_alpha   90.00
_cell.angle_beta   90.00
_cell.angle_gamma   90.00
#
_symmetry.space_group_name_H-M   'P 1'
#
loop_
_entity.id
_entity.type
_entity.pdbx_description
1 polymer ?
#
loop_
_entity_poly.entity_id
_entity_poly.type
_entity_poly.pdbx_seq_one_letter_code
_entity_poly.pdbx_strand_id
1 'polypeptide(L)'
;MNKQKILVIDLETTGLDPFTDYIVSIAISVEKGKGFNIVLPFYKNKAKAKEFLQPILPLLEDETITKVFHNAKFDLKFFHQYCIEIKGEVRDTMILDYLLDPNRKTHGLKGISELHLQYHQISYKEMLKDRDITEVPKDELTKYACEDADLTLQLYHYLTQQLNQN
;
A
#
# COMPACT_ATOMS: atom_id res chain seq x y z
N MET A 1 -1.55 -27.19 -6.12
CA MET A 1 -1.18 -25.79 -6.44
C MET A 1 -0.54 -25.20 -5.21
N ASN A 2 0.73 -24.78 -5.28
CA ASN A 2 1.35 -24.06 -4.16
C ASN A 2 0.58 -22.75 -3.96
N LYS A 3 0.12 -22.51 -2.73
CA LYS A 3 -0.52 -21.25 -2.36
C LYS A 3 0.53 -20.15 -2.49
N GLN A 4 0.37 -19.23 -3.44
CA GLN A 4 1.32 -18.13 -3.64
C GLN A 4 1.32 -17.24 -2.40
N LYS A 5 2.51 -16.94 -1.87
CA LYS A 5 2.66 -16.03 -0.73
C LYS A 5 2.48 -14.61 -1.24
N ILE A 6 1.53 -13.89 -0.65
CA ILE A 6 1.18 -12.52 -1.02
C ILE A 6 1.47 -11.63 0.19
N LEU A 7 2.08 -10.48 -0.07
CA LEU A 7 2.25 -9.40 0.88
C LEU A 7 1.75 -8.11 0.24
N VAL A 8 0.67 -7.54 0.79
CA VAL A 8 0.27 -6.19 0.43
C VAL A 8 1.11 -5.19 1.21
N ILE A 9 1.50 -4.11 0.56
CA ILE A 9 2.25 -3.01 1.15
C ILE A 9 1.57 -1.71 0.70
N ASP A 10 1.43 -0.79 1.64
CA ASP A 10 0.95 0.57 1.40
C ASP A 10 1.77 1.56 2.23
N LEU A 11 2.07 2.74 1.66
CA LEU A 11 2.88 3.77 2.29
C LEU A 11 2.08 5.04 2.59
N GLU A 12 2.20 5.50 3.83
CA GLU A 12 1.80 6.84 4.23
C GLU A 12 3.02 7.74 4.25
N THR A 13 2.91 8.93 3.65
CA THR A 13 4.06 9.81 3.42
C THR A 13 3.71 11.27 3.72
N THR A 14 4.71 12.10 3.99
CA THR A 14 4.50 13.54 4.27
C THR A 14 4.03 14.33 3.05
N GLY A 15 4.13 13.75 1.86
CA GLY A 15 3.82 14.41 0.59
C GLY A 15 4.12 13.48 -0.59
N LEU A 16 4.05 14.01 -1.81
CA LEU A 16 4.05 13.19 -3.02
C LEU A 16 5.43 13.03 -3.68
N ASP A 17 6.43 13.80 -3.24
CA ASP A 17 7.76 13.81 -3.87
C ASP A 17 8.76 12.97 -3.04
N PRO A 18 9.18 11.79 -3.54
CA PRO A 18 10.10 10.91 -2.80
C PRO A 18 11.47 11.53 -2.48
N PHE A 19 11.88 12.59 -3.20
CA PHE A 19 13.14 13.27 -2.96
C PHE A 19 13.08 14.19 -1.74
N THR A 20 11.95 14.87 -1.54
CA THR A 20 11.77 15.86 -0.47
C THR A 20 10.92 15.36 0.71
N ASP A 21 10.03 14.41 0.46
CA ASP A 21 9.11 13.84 1.43
C ASP A 21 9.65 12.55 2.06
N TYR A 22 8.97 12.14 3.12
CA TYR A 22 9.37 11.03 3.98
C TYR A 22 8.23 10.03 4.15
N ILE A 23 8.59 8.75 4.26
CA ILE A 23 7.69 7.68 4.71
C ILE A 23 7.39 7.91 6.19
N VAL A 24 6.11 8.02 6.53
CA VAL A 24 5.58 8.14 7.89
C VAL A 24 5.21 6.77 8.44
N SER A 25 4.55 5.94 7.64
CA SER A 25 4.25 4.56 8.04
C SER A 25 4.14 3.60 6.86
N ILE A 26 4.29 2.31 7.16
CA ILE A 26 4.15 1.20 6.21
C ILE A 26 3.07 0.28 6.72
N ALA A 27 1.95 0.19 6.00
CA ALA A 27 0.92 -0.80 6.26
C ALA A 27 1.17 -2.06 5.45
N ILE A 28 0.92 -3.21 6.08
CA ILE A 28 0.98 -4.52 5.43
C ILE A 28 -0.27 -5.34 5.69
N SER A 29 -0.68 -6.13 4.70
CA SER A 29 -1.76 -7.11 4.83
C SER A 29 -1.42 -8.41 4.11
N VAL A 30 -1.81 -9.54 4.70
CA VAL A 30 -1.62 -10.90 4.15
C VAL A 30 -2.90 -11.74 4.21
N GLU A 31 -3.93 -11.24 4.90
CA GLU A 31 -5.20 -11.92 5.12
C GLU A 31 -6.31 -10.88 5.24
N LYS A 32 -7.45 -11.17 4.60
CA LYS A 32 -8.62 -10.30 4.63
C LYS A 32 -9.02 -9.92 6.07
N GLY A 33 -9.24 -8.63 6.29
CA GLY A 33 -9.64 -8.05 7.58
C GLY A 33 -8.50 -7.98 8.60
N LYS A 34 -7.25 -8.22 8.19
CA LYS A 34 -6.06 -8.11 9.04
C LYS A 34 -5.02 -7.23 8.38
N GLY A 35 -4.53 -6.25 9.13
CA GLY A 35 -3.43 -5.38 8.72
C GLY A 35 -2.56 -5.00 9.90
N PHE A 36 -1.30 -4.70 9.62
CA PHE A 36 -0.36 -4.14 10.60
C PHE A 36 0.21 -2.85 10.02
N ASN A 37 0.19 -1.77 10.80
CA ASN A 37 0.85 -0.52 10.43
C ASN A 37 2.13 -0.30 11.23
N ILE A 38 3.24 -0.09 10.54
CA ILE A 38 4.55 0.18 11.10
C ILE A 38 4.80 1.68 10.99
N VAL A 39 4.49 2.42 12.06
CA VAL A 39 4.74 3.86 12.14
C VAL A 39 6.22 4.11 12.43
N LEU A 40 6.89 4.85 11.56
CA LEU A 40 8.33 5.05 11.61
C LEU A 40 8.71 6.14 12.62
N PRO A 41 9.44 5.79 13.69
CA PRO A 41 10.08 6.81 14.50
C PRO A 41 11.19 7.48 13.66
N PHE A 42 11.42 8.78 13.89
CA PHE A 42 12.48 9.53 13.20
C PHE A 42 12.36 9.57 11.67
N TYR A 43 11.14 9.58 11.12
CA TYR A 43 10.86 9.56 9.67
C TYR A 43 11.69 10.56 8.83
N LYS A 44 12.04 11.73 9.39
CA LYS A 44 12.91 12.75 8.76
C LYS A 44 14.36 12.32 8.53
N ASN A 45 14.80 11.23 9.14
CA ASN A 45 16.13 10.66 8.93
C ASN A 45 16.00 9.31 8.22
N LYS A 46 16.16 9.33 6.89
CA LYS A 46 16.03 8.13 6.03
C LYS A 46 16.92 6.97 6.47
N ALA A 47 18.13 7.24 6.98
CA ALA A 47 19.05 6.20 7.45
C ALA A 47 18.53 5.51 8.73
N LYS A 48 18.08 6.29 9.73
CA LYS A 48 17.48 5.73 10.96
C LYS A 48 16.16 5.02 10.68
N ALA A 49 15.35 5.55 9.77
CA ALA A 49 14.12 4.92 9.33
C ALA A 49 14.40 3.57 8.65
N LYS A 50 15.42 3.50 7.77
CA LYS A 50 15.88 2.24 7.18
C LYS A 50 16.37 1.25 8.25
N GLU A 51 17.15 1.71 9.22
CA GLU A 51 17.63 0.88 10.34
C GLU A 51 16.45 0.29 11.13
N PHE A 52 15.43 1.10 11.42
CA PHE A 52 14.21 0.65 12.10
C PHE A 52 13.44 -0.40 11.28
N LEU A 53 13.49 -0.32 9.95
CA LEU A 53 12.84 -1.24 9.03
C LEU A 53 13.60 -2.56 8.81
N GLN A 54 14.82 -2.71 9.35
CA GLN A 54 15.63 -3.93 9.20
C GLN A 54 14.87 -5.25 9.43
N PRO A 55 14.00 -5.37 10.45
CA PRO A 55 13.27 -6.62 10.69
C PRO A 55 12.31 -7.04 9.56
N ILE A 56 11.82 -6.10 8.74
CA ILE A 56 10.87 -6.40 7.66
C ILE A 56 11.53 -6.47 6.29
N LEU A 57 12.77 -5.98 6.12
CA LEU A 57 13.48 -6.04 4.84
C LEU A 57 13.52 -7.45 4.23
N PRO A 58 13.73 -8.55 4.99
CA PRO A 58 13.68 -9.89 4.42
C PRO A 58 12.37 -10.21 3.72
N LEU A 59 11.22 -9.69 4.19
CA LEU A 59 9.92 -9.90 3.55
C LEU A 59 9.78 -9.08 2.26
N LEU A 60 10.30 -7.85 2.27
CA LEU A 60 10.30 -6.95 1.11
C LEU A 60 11.22 -7.44 -0.01
N GLU A 61 12.32 -8.10 0.36
CA GLU A 61 13.36 -8.59 -0.55
C GLU A 61 13.21 -10.07 -0.94
N ASP A 62 12.23 -10.81 -0.38
CA ASP A 62 12.02 -12.23 -0.71
C ASP A 62 11.39 -12.43 -2.10
N GLU A 63 12.15 -12.91 -3.07
CA GLU A 63 11.68 -13.16 -4.44
C GLU A 63 10.53 -14.18 -4.55
N THR A 64 10.31 -15.01 -3.52
CA THR A 64 9.23 -16.00 -3.48
C THR A 64 7.88 -15.42 -3.02
N ILE A 65 7.87 -14.17 -2.56
CA ILE A 65 6.67 -13.45 -2.13
C ILE A 65 6.29 -12.44 -3.21
N THR A 66 5.03 -12.51 -3.66
CA THR A 66 4.44 -11.49 -4.53
C THR A 66 4.04 -10.28 -3.71
N LYS A 67 4.52 -9.09 -4.12
CA LYS A 67 4.19 -7.82 -3.48
C LYS A 67 3.06 -7.17 -4.24
N VAL A 68 2.00 -6.83 -3.52
CA VAL A 68 0.82 -6.21 -4.09
C VAL A 68 0.72 -4.79 -3.56
N PHE A 69 0.43 -3.85 -4.45
CA PHE A 69 0.24 -2.44 -4.13
C PHE A 69 -1.01 -1.91 -4.83
N HIS A 70 -1.39 -0.69 -4.49
CA HIS A 70 -2.23 0.14 -5.32
C HIS A 70 -1.41 1.34 -5.79
N ASN A 71 -1.18 1.49 -7.10
CA ASN A 71 -0.26 2.49 -7.66
C ASN A 71 1.20 2.30 -7.20
N ALA A 72 1.73 1.07 -7.38
CA ALA A 72 3.04 0.61 -6.92
C ALA A 72 4.19 1.57 -7.25
N LYS A 73 4.11 2.25 -8.40
CA LYS A 73 5.10 3.24 -8.84
C LYS A 73 5.37 4.31 -7.77
N PHE A 74 4.35 4.70 -7.01
CA PHE A 74 4.49 5.66 -5.93
C PHE A 74 5.37 5.10 -4.81
N ASP A 75 4.99 3.96 -4.25
CA ASP A 75 5.68 3.31 -3.13
C ASP A 75 7.12 2.93 -3.48
N LEU A 76 7.32 2.36 -4.67
CA LEU A 76 8.63 1.92 -5.14
C LEU A 76 9.63 3.07 -5.24
N LYS A 77 9.18 4.28 -5.59
CA LYS A 77 10.06 5.45 -5.61
C LYS A 77 10.49 5.85 -4.20
N PHE A 78 9.59 5.80 -3.22
CA PHE A 78 9.95 6.05 -1.83
C PHE A 78 10.92 4.99 -1.31
N PHE A 79 10.64 3.70 -1.50
CA PHE A 79 11.57 2.64 -1.11
C PHE A 79 12.98 2.81 -1.71
N HIS A 80 13.05 3.18 -2.99
CA HIS A 80 14.32 3.44 -3.66
C HIS A 80 15.13 4.56 -2.97
N GLN A 81 14.48 5.65 -2.54
CA GLN A 81 15.14 6.74 -1.81
C GLN A 81 15.63 6.34 -0.41
N TYR A 82 15.08 5.26 0.15
CA TYR A 82 15.52 4.66 1.40
C TYR A 82 16.53 3.54 1.16
N CYS A 83 16.99 3.33 -0.07
CA CYS A 83 17.88 2.22 -0.46
C CYS A 83 17.30 0.86 -0.02
N ILE A 84 15.98 0.69 -0.14
CA ILE A 84 15.26 -0.56 0.10
C ILE A 84 14.83 -1.08 -1.26
N GLU A 85 15.17 -2.34 -1.55
CA GLU A 85 14.78 -2.99 -2.81
C GLU A 85 13.53 -3.83 -2.58
N ILE A 86 12.48 -3.59 -3.38
CA ILE A 86 11.34 -4.51 -3.45
C ILE A 86 11.67 -5.56 -4.51
N LYS A 87 11.76 -6.83 -4.11
CA LYS A 87 12.09 -7.95 -5.00
C LYS A 87 10.90 -8.89 -5.18
N GLY A 88 11.03 -9.82 -6.12
CA GLY A 88 9.96 -10.75 -6.49
C GLY A 88 8.93 -10.11 -7.41
N GLU A 89 7.82 -10.80 -7.60
CA GLU A 89 6.76 -10.32 -8.48
C GLU A 89 6.03 -9.14 -7.85
N VAL A 90 5.85 -8.05 -8.62
CA VAL A 90 5.04 -6.90 -8.22
C VAL A 90 3.70 -6.94 -8.96
N ARG A 91 2.60 -6.78 -8.22
CA ARG A 91 1.24 -6.65 -8.75
C ARG A 91 0.66 -5.32 -8.31
N ASP A 92 -0.03 -4.65 -9.21
CA ASP A 92 -0.62 -3.33 -8.97
C ASP A 92 -2.11 -3.36 -9.28
N THR A 93 -2.94 -3.21 -8.25
CA THR A 93 -4.40 -3.25 -8.38
C THR A 93 -4.96 -2.14 -9.26
N MET A 94 -4.30 -0.98 -9.32
CA MET A 94 -4.69 0.10 -10.22
C MET A 94 -4.53 -0.33 -11.69
N ILE A 95 -3.44 -1.03 -12.00
CA ILE A 95 -3.17 -1.55 -13.35
C ILE A 95 -4.09 -2.74 -13.68
N LEU A 96 -4.34 -3.63 -12.71
CA LEU A 96 -5.26 -4.76 -12.90
C LEU A 96 -6.69 -4.26 -13.22
N ASP A 97 -7.17 -3.23 -12.52
CA ASP A 97 -8.49 -2.65 -12.83
C ASP A 97 -8.49 -1.91 -14.18
N TYR A 98 -7.40 -1.23 -14.53
CA TYR A 98 -7.26 -0.62 -15.86
C TYR A 98 -7.31 -1.64 -16.99
N LEU A 99 -6.70 -2.82 -16.81
CA LEU A 99 -6.77 -3.91 -17.79
C LEU A 99 -8.18 -4.49 -17.93
N LEU A 100 -8.99 -4.42 -16.87
CA LEU A 100 -10.36 -4.90 -16.89
C LEU A 100 -11.30 -3.94 -17.64
N ASP A 101 -11.15 -2.64 -17.42
CA ASP A 101 -11.92 -1.61 -18.13
C ASP A 101 -11.12 -0.29 -18.22
N PRO A 102 -10.46 0.01 -19.35
CA PRO A 102 -9.67 1.22 -19.50
C PRO A 102 -10.53 2.50 -19.62
N ASN A 103 -11.85 2.38 -19.79
CA ASN A 103 -12.76 3.53 -19.88
C ASN A 103 -13.29 3.98 -18.52
N ARG A 104 -12.88 3.33 -17.42
CA ARG A 104 -13.34 3.70 -16.09
C ARG A 104 -12.91 5.13 -15.76
N LYS A 105 -13.83 5.89 -15.16
CA LYS A 105 -13.60 7.30 -14.78
C LYS A 105 -12.40 7.47 -13.84
N THR A 106 -12.16 6.50 -12.96
CA THR A 106 -11.06 6.49 -12.01
C THR A 106 -10.65 5.05 -11.72
N HIS A 107 -9.35 4.84 -11.54
CA HIS A 107 -8.77 3.60 -11.04
C HIS A 107 -8.21 3.75 -9.62
N GLY A 108 -8.53 4.85 -8.94
CA GLY A 108 -8.06 5.07 -7.56
C GLY A 108 -8.78 4.17 -6.56
N LEU A 109 -8.07 3.78 -5.51
CA LEU A 109 -8.45 2.76 -4.53
C LEU A 109 -9.90 2.91 -4.05
N LYS A 110 -10.25 4.09 -3.51
CA LYS A 110 -11.62 4.37 -3.05
C LYS A 110 -12.69 4.09 -4.10
N GLY A 111 -12.47 4.53 -5.34
CA GLY A 111 -13.45 4.38 -6.42
C GLY A 111 -13.64 2.91 -6.82
N ILE A 112 -12.55 2.15 -6.89
CA ILE A 112 -12.63 0.74 -7.28
C ILE A 112 -13.05 -0.16 -6.11
N SER A 113 -12.76 0.21 -4.86
CA SER A 113 -13.28 -0.43 -3.64
C SER A 113 -14.80 -0.28 -3.55
N GLU A 114 -15.33 0.92 -3.79
CA GLU A 114 -16.78 1.16 -3.79
C GLU A 114 -17.46 0.35 -4.91
N LEU A 115 -16.87 0.36 -6.10
CA LEU A 115 -17.42 -0.34 -7.26
C LEU A 115 -17.44 -1.87 -7.09
N HIS A 116 -16.30 -2.46 -6.73
CA HIS A 116 -16.11 -3.91 -6.78
C HIS A 116 -16.41 -4.60 -5.46
N LEU A 117 -16.17 -3.91 -4.34
CA LEU A 117 -16.34 -4.47 -2.99
C LEU A 117 -17.56 -3.91 -2.26
N GLN A 118 -18.28 -2.94 -2.86
CA GLN A 118 -19.38 -2.22 -2.22
C GLN A 118 -18.97 -1.57 -0.89
N TYR A 119 -17.69 -1.22 -0.77
CA TYR A 119 -17.09 -0.71 0.46
C TYR A 119 -16.70 0.76 0.32
N HIS A 120 -17.20 1.60 1.22
CA HIS A 120 -16.92 3.02 1.26
C HIS A 120 -15.86 3.32 2.31
N GLN A 121 -14.60 3.43 1.88
CA GLN A 121 -13.48 3.79 2.75
C GLN A 121 -13.47 5.29 3.07
N ILE A 122 -12.85 5.62 4.22
CA ILE A 122 -12.54 7.01 4.53
C ILE A 122 -11.49 7.54 3.53
N SER A 123 -11.63 8.78 3.09
CA SER A 123 -10.62 9.39 2.23
C SER A 123 -9.46 9.95 3.04
N TYR A 124 -8.30 10.05 2.39
CA TYR A 124 -7.13 10.74 2.94
C TYR A 124 -7.48 12.13 3.52
N LYS A 125 -8.29 12.91 2.80
CA LYS A 125 -8.75 14.23 3.26
C LYS A 125 -9.59 14.15 4.54
N GLU A 126 -10.49 13.16 4.62
CA GLU A 126 -11.32 12.93 5.81
C GLU A 126 -10.51 12.48 7.02
N MET A 127 -9.43 11.71 6.82
CA MET A 127 -8.49 11.33 7.88
C MET A 127 -7.71 12.55 8.40
N LEU A 128 -7.18 13.39 7.48
CA LEU A 128 -6.35 14.53 7.87
C LEU A 128 -7.11 15.57 8.67
N LYS A 129 -8.36 15.90 8.30
CA LYS A 129 -9.15 16.99 8.94
C LYS A 129 -8.36 18.30 9.03
N ASP A 130 -7.72 18.67 7.92
CA ASP A 130 -6.84 19.85 7.76
C ASP A 130 -5.53 19.84 8.56
N ARG A 131 -5.17 18.71 9.19
CA ARG A 131 -3.86 18.50 9.84
C ARG A 131 -2.82 18.00 8.86
N ASP A 132 -1.56 18.13 9.25
CA ASP A 132 -0.49 17.36 8.62
C ASP A 132 -0.61 15.88 9.01
N ILE A 133 -0.22 14.96 8.13
CA ILE A 133 -0.30 13.51 8.40
C ILE A 133 0.49 13.12 9.66
N THR A 134 1.54 13.87 10.00
CA THR A 134 2.37 13.63 11.18
C THR A 134 1.73 14.06 12.49
N GLU A 135 0.61 14.79 12.42
CA GLU A 135 -0.21 15.22 13.56
C GLU A 135 -1.44 14.33 13.76
N VAL A 136 -1.72 13.40 12.84
CA VAL A 136 -2.83 12.45 12.95
C VAL A 136 -2.55 11.49 14.12
N PRO A 137 -3.53 11.26 15.02
CA PRO A 137 -3.38 10.27 16.08
C PRO A 137 -3.01 8.89 15.52
N LYS A 138 -2.06 8.22 16.17
CA LYS A 138 -1.52 6.94 15.69
C LYS A 138 -2.60 5.89 15.38
N ASP A 139 -3.65 5.82 16.20
CA ASP A 139 -4.75 4.87 16.00
C ASP A 139 -5.59 5.20 14.76
N GLU A 140 -5.79 6.49 14.45
CA GLU A 140 -6.49 6.95 13.26
C GLU A 140 -5.67 6.65 11.99
N LEU A 141 -4.37 6.98 12.00
CA LEU A 141 -3.44 6.65 10.92
C LEU A 141 -3.33 5.14 10.69
N THR A 142 -3.24 4.35 11.77
CA THR A 142 -3.17 2.89 11.70
C THR A 142 -4.43 2.30 11.10
N LYS A 143 -5.61 2.82 11.49
CA LYS A 143 -6.87 2.34 10.92
C LYS A 143 -6.96 2.64 9.43
N TYR A 144 -6.61 3.86 9.02
CA TYR A 144 -6.61 4.27 7.61
C TYR A 144 -5.66 3.40 6.77
N ALA A 145 -4.38 3.33 7.15
CA ALA A 145 -3.37 2.62 6.36
C ALA A 145 -3.64 1.10 6.30
N CYS A 146 -4.13 0.50 7.39
CA CYS A 146 -4.53 -0.91 7.39
C CYS A 146 -5.79 -1.17 6.54
N GLU A 147 -6.73 -0.22 6.47
CA GLU A 147 -7.91 -0.30 5.60
C GLU A 147 -7.49 -0.27 4.12
N ASP A 148 -6.58 0.63 3.74
CA ASP A 148 -6.06 0.72 2.37
C ASP A 148 -5.30 -0.56 1.95
N ALA A 149 -4.46 -1.11 2.84
CA ALA A 149 -3.77 -2.39 2.59
C ALA A 149 -4.74 -3.59 2.49
N ASP A 150 -5.77 -3.67 3.36
CA ASP A 150 -6.76 -4.75 3.30
C ASP A 150 -7.63 -4.67 2.03
N LEU A 151 -8.09 -3.47 1.67
CA LEU A 151 -8.87 -3.27 0.45
C LEU A 151 -8.06 -3.60 -0.79
N THR A 152 -6.78 -3.23 -0.81
CA THR A 152 -5.85 -3.61 -1.88
C THR A 152 -5.71 -5.14 -1.99
N LEU A 153 -5.64 -5.87 -0.88
CA LEU A 153 -5.62 -7.35 -0.90
C LEU A 153 -6.90 -7.93 -1.49
N GLN A 154 -8.06 -7.43 -1.05
CA GLN A 154 -9.36 -7.89 -1.51
C GLN A 154 -9.56 -7.61 -3.00
N LEU A 155 -9.18 -6.41 -3.45
CA LEU A 155 -9.21 -6.03 -4.87
C LEU A 155 -8.27 -6.88 -5.71
N TYR A 156 -7.06 -7.15 -5.24
CA TYR A 156 -6.13 -8.02 -5.96
C TYR A 156 -6.73 -9.39 -6.25
N HIS A 157 -7.35 -10.01 -5.23
CA HIS A 157 -8.02 -11.30 -5.41
C HIS A 157 -9.21 -11.21 -6.37
N TYR A 158 -10.06 -10.20 -6.22
CA TYR A 158 -11.21 -9.98 -7.09
C TYR A 158 -10.79 -9.75 -8.55
N LEU A 159 -9.91 -8.79 -8.80
CA LEU A 159 -9.48 -8.41 -10.14
C LEU A 159 -8.71 -9.54 -10.84
N THR A 160 -7.84 -10.25 -10.12
CA THR A 160 -7.14 -11.41 -10.68
C THR A 160 -8.12 -12.51 -11.09
N GLN A 161 -9.17 -12.74 -10.29
CA GLN A 161 -10.21 -13.69 -10.66
C GLN A 161 -10.97 -13.23 -11.91
N GLN A 162 -11.35 -11.95 -12.01
CA GLN A 162 -12.06 -11.42 -13.18
C GLN A 162 -11.20 -11.51 -14.46
N LEU A 163 -9.92 -11.14 -14.38
CA LEU A 163 -9.01 -11.19 -15.53
C LEU A 163 -8.71 -12.61 -16.03
N ASN A 164 -8.77 -13.61 -15.15
CA ASN A 164 -8.57 -15.01 -15.54
C ASN A 164 -9.84 -15.66 -16.13
N GLN A 165 -10.99 -15.00 -16.03
CA GLN A 165 -12.27 -15.49 -16.58
C GLN A 165 -12.54 -14.95 -17.99
N ASN A 166 -11.76 -13.97 -18.44
CA ASN A 166 -11.78 -13.39 -19.80
C ASN A 166 -10.69 -14.03 -20.67
#